data_AF-A0A7C5XS78-F1
#
_entry.id   AF-A0A7C5XS78-F1
#
_cell.length_a   1.000
_cell.length_b   1.000
_cell.length_c   1.000
_cell.angle_alpha   90.00
_cell.angle_beta   90.00
_cell.angle_gamma   90.00
#
_symmetry.space_group_name_H-M   'P 1'
#
loop_
_entity.id
_entity.type
_entity.pdbx_description
1 polymer ?
#
loop_
_entity_poly.entity_id
_entity_poly.type
_entity_poly.pdbx_seq_one_letter_code
_entity_poly.pdbx_strand_id
1 'polypeptide(L)' 'MPFVLDSEERFERCYWCGSVIKGKAIVVKTCCSNKPRAFCSQRCYESWKREWLRAQEQLRRRSLR' A
#
# COMPACT_ATOMS: atom_id res chain seq x y z
N MET A 1 0.17 9.03 5.90
CA MET A 1 0.20 7.64 6.42
C MET A 1 -0.74 6.76 5.60
N PRO A 2 -0.52 5.42 5.54
CA PRO A 2 -1.44 4.49 4.88
C PRO A 2 -2.61 4.11 5.81
N PHE A 3 -3.82 4.06 5.26
CA PHE A 3 -5.06 3.70 5.96
C PHE A 3 -5.67 2.45 5.33
N VAL A 4 -5.99 1.45 6.15
CA VAL A 4 -6.68 0.24 5.70
C VAL A 4 -8.15 0.59 5.46
N LEU A 5 -8.66 0.25 4.30
CA LEU A 5 -10.05 0.43 3.93
C LEU A 5 -10.80 -0.89 4.13
N ASP A 6 -12.00 -0.80 4.70
CA ASP A 6 -12.97 -1.89 4.61
C ASP A 6 -13.76 -1.68 3.31
N SER A 7 -13.20 -2.16 2.20
CA SER A 7 -13.83 -2.04 0.88
C SER A 7 -14.17 -3.42 0.33
N GLU A 8 -15.34 -3.54 -0.28
CA GLU A 8 -15.75 -4.73 -1.04
C GLU A 8 -15.15 -4.78 -2.46
N GLU A 9 -14.29 -3.81 -2.83
CA GLU A 9 -13.60 -3.81 -4.12
C GLU A 9 -12.81 -5.11 -4.32
N ARG A 10 -13.10 -5.82 -5.42
CA ARG A 10 -12.41 -7.05 -5.79
C ARG A 10 -11.08 -6.72 -6.45
N PHE A 11 -9.99 -6.95 -5.71
CA PHE A 11 -8.64 -6.95 -6.25
C PHE A 11 -8.19 -8.37 -6.53
N GLU A 12 -7.80 -8.65 -7.77
CA GLU A 12 -7.35 -9.99 -8.18
C GLU A 12 -5.89 -10.26 -7.83
N ARG A 13 -5.05 -9.22 -7.77
CA ARG A 13 -3.59 -9.35 -7.61
C ARG A 13 -3.03 -8.45 -6.52
N CYS A 14 -2.07 -8.98 -5.79
CA CYS A 14 -1.29 -8.25 -4.80
C CYS A 14 -0.41 -7.20 -5.49
N TYR A 15 -0.49 -5.95 -5.04
CA TYR A 15 0.35 -4.86 -5.53
C TYR A 15 1.86 -5.11 -5.28
N TRP A 16 2.19 -5.81 -4.19
CA TRP A 16 3.58 -6.00 -3.77
C TRP A 16 4.27 -7.18 -4.47
N CYS A 17 3.68 -8.37 -4.42
CA CYS A 17 4.30 -9.60 -4.93
C CYS A 17 3.69 -10.10 -6.25
N GLY A 18 2.63 -9.45 -6.75
CA GLY A 18 1.94 -9.84 -7.99
C GLY A 18 1.07 -11.10 -7.89
N SER A 19 1.12 -11.84 -6.77
CA SER A 19 0.37 -13.08 -6.59
C SER A 19 -1.14 -12.84 -6.58
N VAL A 20 -1.90 -13.85 -7.03
CA VAL A 20 -3.36 -13.84 -6.99
C VAL A 20 -3.86 -13.82 -5.55
N ILE A 21 -4.80 -12.91 -5.25
CA ILE A 21 -5.41 -12.81 -3.92
C ILE A 21 -6.50 -13.87 -3.81
N LYS A 22 -6.28 -14.87 -2.96
CA LYS A 22 -7.25 -15.91 -2.65
C LYS A 22 -7.90 -15.59 -1.29
N GLY A 23 -8.89 -14.70 -1.26
CA GLY A 23 -9.61 -14.31 -0.04
C GLY A 23 -9.78 -12.80 0.13
N LYS A 24 -9.99 -12.34 1.38
CA LYS A 24 -10.13 -10.91 1.69
C LYS A 24 -8.79 -10.19 1.49
N ALA A 25 -8.76 -9.23 0.58
CA ALA A 25 -7.59 -8.39 0.33
C ALA A 25 -7.42 -7.36 1.46
N ILE A 26 -6.17 -7.04 1.80
CA ILE A 26 -5.86 -5.87 2.62
C ILE A 26 -5.78 -4.68 1.67
N VAL A 27 -6.82 -3.85 1.65
CA VAL A 27 -6.88 -2.67 0.78
C VAL A 27 -6.42 -1.46 1.57
N VAL A 28 -5.48 -0.70 1.01
CA VAL A 28 -4.86 0.44 1.68
C VAL A 28 -4.84 1.64 0.75
N LYS A 29 -5.23 2.80 1.28
CA LYS A 29 -5.10 4.09 0.59
C LYS A 29 -4.11 4.98 1.34
N THR A 30 -3.35 5.77 0.62
CA THR A 30 -2.46 6.78 1.22
C THR A 30 -3.01 8.17 0.97
N CYS A 31 -2.75 9.10 1.89
CA CYS A 31 -3.14 10.52 1.72
C CYS A 31 -2.54 11.17 0.46
N CYS A 32 -1.45 10.62 -0.08
CA CYS A 32 -0.74 11.17 -1.24
C CYS A 32 -1.12 10.53 -2.57
N SER A 33 -1.95 9.48 -2.57
CA SER A 33 -2.35 8.76 -3.78
C SER A 33 -3.82 8.38 -3.71
N ASN A 34 -4.61 8.85 -4.69
CA ASN A 34 -6.02 8.50 -4.78
C ASN A 34 -6.26 7.03 -5.17
N LYS A 35 -5.25 6.33 -5.70
CA LYS A 35 -5.36 4.91 -6.06
C LYS A 35 -5.15 4.01 -4.84
N PRO A 36 -6.15 3.20 -4.43
CA PRO A 36 -5.97 2.17 -3.40
C PRO A 36 -5.04 1.06 -3.89
N ARG A 37 -4.36 0.40 -2.96
CA ARG A 37 -3.45 -0.71 -3.20
C ARG A 37 -3.90 -1.92 -2.41
N ALA A 38 -3.94 -3.08 -3.03
CA ALA A 38 -4.34 -4.32 -2.39
C ALA A 38 -3.15 -5.23 -2.10
N PHE A 39 -3.19 -5.91 -0.96
CA PHE A 39 -2.16 -6.87 -0.55
C PHE A 39 -2.78 -8.22 -0.21
N CYS A 40 -2.10 -9.30 -0.61
CA CYS A 40 -2.52 -10.67 -0.31
C CYS A 40 -2.22 -11.11 1.13
N SER A 41 -1.37 -10.39 1.85
CA SER A 41 -0.93 -10.76 3.21
C SER A 41 -0.42 -9.56 3.99
N GLN A 42 -0.46 -9.67 5.32
CA GLN A 42 0.09 -8.67 6.24
C GLN A 42 1.58 -8.42 5.95
N ARG A 43 2.35 -9.47 5.63
CA ARG A 43 3.78 -9.36 5.31
C ARG A 43 4.04 -8.48 4.07
N CYS A 44 3.22 -8.60 3.04
CA CYS A 44 3.33 -7.78 1.83
C CYS A 44 3.02 -6.30 2.14
N TYR A 45 1.97 -6.06 2.93
CA TYR A 45 1.60 -4.72 3.38
C TYR A 45 2.70 -4.08 4.24
N GLU A 46 3.22 -4.78 5.24
CA GLU A 46 4.30 -4.32 6.13
C GLU A 46 5.57 -3.93 5.36
N SER A 47 5.98 -4.79 4.42
CA SER A 47 7.15 -4.56 3.56
C SER A 47 6.98 -3.29 2.72
N TRP A 48 5.85 -3.20 2.01
CA TRP A 48 5.51 -2.03 1.21
C TRP A 48 5.42 -0.76 2.07
N LYS A 49 4.77 -0.82 3.24
CA LYS A 49 4.61 0.33 4.16
C LYS A 49 5.96 0.89 4.58
N ARG A 50 6.92 0.01 4.90
CA ARG A 50 8.28 0.41 5.29
C ARG A 50 8.98 1.16 4.16
N GLU A 51 8.93 0.65 2.94
CA GLU A 51 9.52 1.33 1.78
C GLU A 51 8.82 2.64 1.45
N TRP A 52 7.49 2.65 1.51
CA TRP A 52 6.70 3.84 1.27
C TRP A 52 7.08 4.96 2.26
N LEU A 53 7.18 4.65 3.55
CA LEU A 53 7.60 5.63 4.57
C LEU A 53 9.01 6.17 4.32
N ARG A 54 9.96 5.31 3.92
CA ARG A 54 11.32 5.74 3.55
C ARG A 54 11.30 6.71 2.37
N ALA A 55 10.50 6.44 1.35
CA ALA A 55 10.35 7.31 0.19
C ALA A 55 9.72 8.67 0.57
N GLN A 56 8.73 8.68 1.48
CA GLN A 56 8.14 9.94 1.98
C GLN A 56 9.16 10.82 2.69
N GLU A 57 10.01 10.24 3.53
CA GLU A 57 11.07 10.97 4.22
C GLU A 57 12.08 11.57 3.24
N GLN A 58 12.45 10.83 2.18
CA GLN A 58 13.34 11.34 1.14
C GLN A 58 12.72 12.50 0.36
N LEU A 59 11.43 12.41 0.00
CA LEU A 59 10.71 13.50 -0.66
C LEU A 59 10.67 14.75 0.22
N ARG A 60 10.40 14.59 1.51
CA ARG A 60 10.41 15.69 2.48
C ARG A 60 11.77 16.40 2.52
N ARG A 61 12.88 15.65 2.53
CA ARG A 61 14.23 16.21 2.49
C ARG A 61 14.54 16.97 1.20
N ARG A 62 14.00 16.50 0.06
CA ARG A 62 14.18 17.16 -1.24
C ARG A 62 13.41 18.46 -1.34
N SER A 63 12.21 18.55 -0.76
CA SER A 63 11.39 19.78 -0.74
C SER A 63 11.91 20.88 0.19
N LEU A 64 12.85 20.57 1.09
CA LEU A 64 13.47 21.53 2.01
C LEU A 64 14.78 22.13 1.48
N ARG A 65 15.24 21.71 0.29
CA ARG A 65 16.33 22.35 -0.46
C ARG A 65 15.75 23.21 -1.57
#